data_AF-A0A7C7FTA1-F1
#
_entry.id   AF-A0A7C7FTA1-F1
#
_cell.length_a   1.000
_cell.length_b   1.000
_cell.length_c   1.000
_cell.angle_alpha   90.00
_cell.angle_beta   90.00
_cell.angle_gamma   90.00
#
_symmetry.space_group_name_H-M   'P 1'
#
loop_
_entity.id
_entity.type
_entity.pdbx_description
1 polymer ?
#
loop_
_entity_poly.entity_id
_entity_poly.type
_entity_poly.pdbx_seq_one_letter_code
_entity_poly.pdbx_strand_id
1 'polypeptide(L)' 'IVPGTTRTAITEALPGYLDKVAPTLPMGEVVEPYELANFVSFALSDEAPHLTGTLLKVDAGRVVA' A
#
# COMPACT_ATOMS: atom_id res chain seq x y z
N ILE A 1 0.08 9.79 -0.27
CA ILE A 1 -0.08 8.32 -0.34
C ILE A 1 -0.20 7.78 1.08
N VAL A 2 -1.11 6.84 1.32
CA VAL A 2 -1.35 6.22 2.63
C VAL A 2 -1.20 4.70 2.46
N PRO A 3 -0.03 4.13 2.77
CA PRO A 3 0.21 2.69 2.62
C PRO A 3 -0.50 1.88 3.71
N GLY A 4 -0.81 0.62 3.40
CA GLY A 4 -1.09 -0.44 4.37
C GLY A 4 0.18 -1.19 4.77
N THR A 5 0.01 -2.38 5.35
CA THR A 5 1.15 -3.26 5.62
C THR A 5 1.84 -3.59 4.29
N THR A 6 3.10 -3.16 4.19
CA THR A 6 3.91 -3.28 2.97
C THR A 6 5.14 -4.15 3.25
N ARG A 7 5.54 -5.02 2.33
CA ARG A 7 6.76 -5.86 2.44
C ARG A 7 8.02 -5.01 2.25
N THR A 8 8.53 -4.45 3.33
CA THR A 8 9.75 -3.65 3.37
C THR A 8 10.77 -4.33 4.28
N ALA A 9 12.04 -3.92 4.21
CA ALA A 9 13.07 -4.47 5.11
C ALA A 9 12.67 -4.41 6.60
N ILE A 10 11.91 -3.38 7.02
CA ILE A 10 11.42 -3.25 8.40
C ILE A 10 10.41 -4.36 8.72
N THR A 11 9.44 -4.62 7.85
CA THR A 11 8.38 -5.61 8.12
C THR A 11 8.85 -7.05 7.88
N GLU A 12 9.82 -7.25 6.98
CA GLU A 12 10.49 -8.54 6.78
C GLU A 12 11.41 -8.91 7.93
N ALA A 13 12.03 -7.92 8.60
CA ALA A 13 12.84 -8.15 9.78
C ALA A 13 12.03 -8.58 11.02
N LEU A 14 10.68 -8.55 10.95
CA LEU A 14 9.79 -9.02 12.02
C LEU A 14 9.37 -10.48 11.77
N PRO A 15 9.92 -11.47 12.51
CA PRO A 15 9.70 -12.88 12.21
C PRO A 15 8.21 -13.27 12.29
N GLY A 16 7.70 -13.87 11.21
CA GLY A 16 6.32 -14.35 11.11
C GLY A 16 5.25 -13.25 11.13
N TYR A 17 5.63 -11.97 11.03
CA TYR A 17 4.67 -10.87 11.01
C TYR A 17 3.84 -10.85 9.74
N LEU A 18 4.48 -10.93 8.57
CA LEU A 18 3.79 -10.88 7.28
C LEU A 18 2.84 -12.08 7.08
N ASP A 19 3.26 -13.28 7.48
CA ASP A 19 2.44 -14.50 7.41
C ASP A 19 1.20 -14.42 8.31
N LYS A 20 1.28 -13.70 9.44
CA LYS A 20 0.15 -13.44 10.33
C LYS A 20 -0.78 -12.37 9.78
N VAL A 21 -0.25 -11.35 9.12
CA VAL A 21 -1.02 -10.19 8.65
C VAL A 21 -1.76 -10.49 7.35
N ALA A 22 -1.09 -11.09 6.36
CA ALA A 22 -1.65 -11.39 5.04
C ALA A 22 -3.06 -12.02 5.09
N PRO A 23 -3.35 -13.08 5.87
CA PRO A 23 -4.68 -13.69 5.91
C PRO A 23 -5.76 -12.80 6.58
N THR A 24 -5.38 -11.71 7.24
CA THR A 24 -6.32 -10.74 7.84
C THR A 24 -6.71 -9.61 6.88
N LEU A 25 -6.02 -9.50 5.75
CA LEU A 25 -6.28 -8.49 4.72
C LEU A 25 -7.34 -9.04 3.75
N PRO A 26 -8.32 -8.22 3.30
CA PRO A 26 -9.32 -8.70 2.35
C PRO A 26 -8.74 -9.27 1.04
N MET A 27 -7.61 -8.75 0.57
CA MET A 27 -6.93 -9.30 -0.61
C MET A 27 -6.07 -10.55 -0.32
N GLY A 28 -5.90 -10.93 0.95
CA GLY A 28 -5.13 -12.11 1.35
C GLY A 28 -3.61 -11.98 1.24
N GLU A 29 -3.11 -10.82 0.81
CA GLU A 29 -1.69 -10.53 0.62
C GLU A 29 -1.34 -9.11 1.11
N VAL A 30 -0.07 -8.92 1.48
CA VAL A 30 0.46 -7.60 1.86
C VAL A 30 0.84 -6.81 0.61
N VAL A 31 0.88 -5.49 0.73
CA VAL A 31 1.28 -4.61 -0.36
C VAL A 31 2.77 -4.82 -0.66
N GLU A 32 3.14 -4.85 -1.94
CA GLU A 32 4.53 -4.86 -2.38
C GLU A 32 5.03 -3.42 -2.62
N PRO A 33 6.32 -3.10 -2.35
CA PRO A 33 6.85 -1.74 -2.50
C PRO A 33 6.65 -1.13 -3.90
N TYR A 34 6.69 -1.96 -4.95
CA TYR A 34 6.52 -1.48 -6.32
C TYR A 34 5.10 -0.99 -6.60
N GLU A 35 4.08 -1.47 -5.89
CA GLU A 35 2.71 -0.99 -6.04
C GLU A 35 2.58 0.46 -5.56
N LEU A 36 3.25 0.79 -4.44
CA LEU A 36 3.34 2.17 -3.96
C LEU A 36 4.11 3.05 -4.94
N ALA A 37 5.22 2.55 -5.50
CA ALA A 37 6.01 3.28 -6.49
C ALA A 37 5.19 3.57 -7.77
N ASN A 38 4.46 2.59 -8.28
CA ASN A 38 3.59 2.74 -9.43
C ASN A 38 2.49 3.78 -9.16
N PHE A 39 1.90 3.75 -7.97
CA PHE A 39 0.86 4.70 -7.61
C PHE A 39 1.38 6.13 -7.41
N VAL A 40 2.59 6.28 -6.85
CA VAL A 40 3.29 7.57 -6.84
C VAL A 40 3.57 8.04 -8.26
N SER A 41 4.02 7.16 -9.16
CA SER A 41 4.25 7.50 -10.57
C SER A 41 2.98 7.98 -11.25
N PHE A 42 1.84 7.32 -11.02
CA PHE A 42 0.54 7.78 -11.49
C PHE A 42 0.16 9.14 -10.88
N ALA A 43 0.34 9.34 -9.58
CA ALA A 43 0.01 10.61 -8.93
C ALA A 43 0.87 11.79 -9.42
N LEU A 44 2.07 11.53 -9.95
CA LEU A 44 2.97 12.53 -10.54
C LEU A 44 2.77 12.73 -12.05
N SER A 45 1.91 11.92 -12.67
CA SER A 45 1.65 11.96 -14.10
C SER A 45 0.69 13.10 -14.49
N ASP A 46 0.57 13.37 -15.79
CA ASP A 46 -0.31 14.41 -16.33
C ASP A 46 -1.79 13.96 -16.41
N GLU A 47 -2.07 12.73 -16.02
CA GLU A 47 -3.36 12.04 -16.17
C GLU A 47 -4.43 12.61 -15.24
N ALA A 48 -4.03 13.26 -14.14
CA ALA A 48 -4.95 13.83 -13.15
C ALA A 48 -4.46 15.19 -12.59
N PRO A 49 -4.42 16.26 -13.40
CA PRO A 49 -3.77 17.53 -13.03
C PRO A 49 -4.47 18.30 -11.90
N HIS A 50 -5.73 17.94 -11.60
CA HIS A 50 -6.51 18.53 -10.51
C HIS A 50 -6.58 17.61 -9.26
N LEU A 51 -5.83 16.51 -9.24
CA LEU A 51 -5.73 15.64 -8.06
C LEU A 51 -4.86 16.31 -7.00
N THR A 52 -5.50 17.04 -6.08
CA THR A 52 -4.81 17.81 -5.03
C THR A 52 -5.50 17.68 -3.67
N GLY A 53 -4.73 17.84 -2.58
CA GLY A 53 -5.25 17.89 -1.21
C GLY A 53 -5.86 16.58 -0.67
N THR A 54 -5.68 15.45 -1.35
CA THR A 54 -6.34 14.19 -1.03
C THR A 54 -5.39 13.11 -0.48
N LEU A 55 -5.93 12.20 0.32
CA LEU A 55 -5.25 11.00 0.80
C LEU A 55 -5.52 9.83 -0.13
N LEU A 56 -4.47 9.38 -0.81
CA LEU A 56 -4.56 8.27 -1.76
C LEU A 56 -4.13 6.95 -1.09
N LYS A 57 -5.06 6.02 -0.93
CA LYS A 57 -4.91 4.79 -0.12
C LYS A 57 -4.50 3.58 -0.96
N VAL A 58 -3.51 2.81 -0.49
CA VAL A 58 -3.12 1.50 -1.04
C VAL A 58 -2.80 0.57 0.12
N ASP A 59 -3.73 -0.30 0.51
CA ASP A 59 -3.63 -1.03 1.77
C ASP A 59 -4.20 -2.45 1.77
N ALA A 60 -4.35 -3.07 0.59
CA ALA A 60 -4.93 -4.40 0.44
C ALA A 60 -6.35 -4.54 1.03
N GLY A 61 -7.10 -3.43 1.12
CA GLY A 61 -8.46 -3.38 1.67
C GLY A 61 -8.51 -3.39 3.20
N ARG A 62 -7.39 -3.18 3.90
CA ARG A 62 -7.30 -3.18 5.37
C ARG A 62 -8.36 -2.29 6.02
N VAL A 63 -8.66 -1.14 5.42
CA VAL A 63 -9.66 -0.19 5.91
C VAL A 63 -10.61 0.17 4.77
N VAL A 64 -11.91 0.21 5.05
CA VAL A 64 -12.89 0.88 4.19
C VAL A 64 -12.89 2.35 4.60
N ALA A 65 -12.40 3.22 3.72
CA ALA A 65 -12.38 4.67 3.91
C ALA A 65 -13.70 5.29 3.40
#